data_AF-A0A2V7XPV9-F1
#
_entry.id   AF-A0A2V7XPV9-F1
#
_cell.length_a   1.000
_cell.length_b   1.000
_cell.length_c   1.000
_cell.angle_alpha   90.00
_cell.angle_beta   90.00
_cell.angle_gamma   90.00
#
_symmetry.space_group_name_H-M   'P 1'
#
loop_
_entity.id
_entity.type
_entity.pdbx_description
1 polymer ?
#
loop_
_entity_poly.entity_id
_entity_poly.type
_entity_poly.pdbx_seq_one_letter_code
_entity_poly.pdbx_strand_id
1 'polypeptide(L)'
;MSTDVWTNRFELDSVADSALRAAARLWFLTAVVGQLVFVFAVASYYTSAVVRGNFAAVNRFMPHGYVPGDTIGNVTVAVHLFAAVLIILSGAIQLIPQVRHRAPSLHRWNGRLYMVSAFAVSIAGLLMTWVRGTVGDVSQHIGSTLNAVLIMLCAAMALRFAMARDFQTHRRWALRLFLAVGGVWFIRIGLALSFLIFKGPFGFDPTTFRGPFLTFLVFASYLAPLGVLELYLRAQERSRASGRMAMAAGLLALTLAMGVGLFAATMAFWVPRIKAAYDGRKSIAAALSGTIASRGVEEAVKQYHDLKAAAPATYNFDERELNSLGYTLIRGKQLKDAVRIFQLNVQAYPRSSNAYDSLAEAFMDDGDKPQAIANYRKALQLNPNNRGAALSLRKLTGP
;
A
#
# COMPACT_ATOMS: atom_id res chain seq x y z
N MET A 1 -25.84 10.85 55.27
CA MET A 1 -24.54 10.37 54.74
C MET A 1 -24.78 9.83 53.33
N SER A 2 -24.29 10.55 52.30
CA SER A 2 -23.86 10.00 51.00
C SER A 2 -24.90 9.44 50.00
N THR A 3 -25.83 10.25 49.46
CA THR A 3 -26.44 9.98 48.13
C THR A 3 -25.58 10.53 46.98
N ASP A 4 -24.93 11.69 47.20
CA ASP A 4 -24.15 12.41 46.18
C ASP A 4 -22.90 11.67 45.68
N VAL A 5 -22.32 10.81 46.53
CA VAL A 5 -21.15 9.99 46.14
C VAL A 5 -21.57 8.89 45.17
N TRP A 6 -22.78 8.33 45.33
CA TRP A 6 -23.29 7.28 44.46
C TRP A 6 -23.74 7.85 43.11
N THR A 7 -24.44 8.99 43.10
CA THR A 7 -24.86 9.66 41.86
C THR A 7 -23.66 10.08 41.01
N ASN A 8 -22.65 10.73 41.60
CA ASN A 8 -21.41 11.10 40.90
C ASN A 8 -20.68 9.88 40.32
N ARG A 9 -20.67 8.75 41.03
CA ARG A 9 -20.03 7.52 40.55
C ARG A 9 -20.76 6.92 39.35
N PHE A 10 -22.09 6.85 39.39
CA PHE A 10 -22.90 6.36 38.26
C PHE A 10 -22.76 7.27 37.03
N GLU A 11 -22.73 8.59 37.22
CA GLU A 11 -22.51 9.54 36.14
C GLU A 11 -21.14 9.36 35.49
N LEU A 12 -20.06 9.29 36.28
CA LEU A 12 -18.70 9.07 35.77
C LEU A 12 -18.57 7.76 34.99
N ASP A 13 -19.17 6.67 35.49
CA ASP A 13 -19.15 5.38 34.79
C ASP A 13 -19.94 5.45 33.46
N SER A 14 -21.08 6.14 33.43
CA SER A 14 -21.89 6.32 32.21
C SER A 14 -21.21 7.20 31.15
N VAL A 15 -20.51 8.26 31.58
CA VAL A 15 -19.73 9.14 30.72
C VAL A 15 -18.54 8.38 30.14
N ALA A 16 -17.82 7.60 30.96
CA ALA A 16 -16.70 6.79 30.51
C ALA A 16 -17.12 5.74 29.46
N ASP A 17 -18.26 5.07 29.65
CA ASP A 17 -18.80 4.13 28.65
C ASP A 17 -19.18 4.81 27.34
N SER A 18 -19.78 5.99 27.43
CA SER A 18 -20.20 6.76 26.27
C SER A 18 -18.98 7.26 25.48
N ALA A 19 -17.97 7.78 26.18
CA ALA A 19 -16.70 8.21 25.60
C ALA A 19 -15.97 7.04 24.90
N LEU A 20 -15.84 5.89 25.58
CA LEU A 20 -15.18 4.71 25.01
C LEU A 20 -15.90 4.18 23.76
N ARG A 21 -17.24 4.15 23.79
CA ARG A 21 -18.04 3.74 22.61
C ARG A 21 -17.91 4.75 21.47
N ALA A 22 -17.93 6.05 21.75
CA ALA A 22 -17.77 7.09 20.74
C ALA A 22 -16.37 7.02 20.09
N ALA A 23 -15.30 6.90 20.90
CA ALA A 23 -13.94 6.76 20.41
C ALA A 23 -13.77 5.52 19.52
N ALA A 24 -14.30 4.36 19.92
CA ALA A 24 -14.25 3.15 19.11
C ALA A 24 -15.03 3.27 17.79
N ARG A 25 -16.20 3.92 17.80
CA ARG A 25 -16.98 4.19 16.59
C ARG A 25 -16.26 5.13 15.64
N LEU A 26 -15.67 6.21 16.15
CA LEU A 26 -14.91 7.16 15.36
C LEU A 26 -13.69 6.48 14.74
N TRP A 27 -12.94 5.69 15.52
CA TRP A 27 -11.82 4.89 15.02
C TRP A 27 -12.26 3.97 13.88
N PHE A 28 -13.35 3.21 14.08
CA PHE A 28 -13.87 2.29 13.08
C PHE A 28 -14.32 3.01 11.80
N LEU A 29 -15.03 4.13 11.93
CA LEU A 29 -15.47 4.93 10.79
C LEU A 29 -14.27 5.45 9.98
N THR A 30 -13.28 6.03 10.66
CA THR A 30 -12.06 6.52 10.00
C THR A 30 -11.32 5.38 9.29
N ALA A 31 -11.24 4.20 9.91
CA ALA A 31 -10.62 3.03 9.30
C ALA A 31 -11.38 2.56 8.05
N VAL A 32 -12.70 2.42 8.12
CA VAL A 32 -13.54 2.00 6.99
C VAL A 32 -13.48 3.02 5.85
N VAL A 33 -13.60 4.32 6.13
CA VAL A 33 -13.46 5.37 5.10
C VAL A 33 -12.11 5.26 4.40
N GLY A 34 -11.02 5.14 5.16
CA GLY A 34 -9.69 5.02 4.56
C GLY A 34 -9.46 3.71 3.80
N GLN A 35 -10.08 2.61 4.23
CA GLN A 35 -10.09 1.35 3.51
C GLN A 35 -10.89 1.45 2.19
N LEU A 36 -12.02 2.16 2.17
CA LEU A 36 -12.82 2.39 0.97
C LEU A 36 -12.08 3.27 -0.05
N VAL A 37 -11.39 4.32 0.39
CA VAL A 37 -10.54 5.13 -0.50
C VAL A 37 -9.42 4.27 -1.10
N PHE A 38 -8.79 3.42 -0.29
CA PHE A 38 -7.77 2.49 -0.77
C PHE A 38 -8.32 1.52 -1.82
N VAL A 39 -9.45 0.87 -1.54
CA VAL A 39 -10.11 -0.07 -2.47
C VAL A 39 -10.49 0.64 -3.76
N PHE A 40 -11.08 1.83 -3.69
CA PHE A 40 -11.43 2.61 -4.86
C PHE A 40 -10.21 2.90 -5.73
N ALA A 41 -9.09 3.31 -5.13
CA ALA A 41 -7.86 3.60 -5.87
C ALA A 41 -7.26 2.36 -6.53
N VAL A 42 -7.21 1.23 -5.81
CA VAL A 42 -6.70 -0.05 -6.33
C VAL A 42 -7.60 -0.56 -7.45
N ALA A 43 -8.90 -0.67 -7.20
CA ALA A 43 -9.87 -1.17 -8.18
C ALA A 43 -9.87 -0.31 -9.46
N SER A 44 -9.99 1.02 -9.31
CA SER A 44 -10.01 1.93 -10.47
C SER A 44 -8.75 1.77 -11.32
N TYR A 45 -7.56 1.76 -10.69
CA TYR A 45 -6.31 1.69 -11.44
C TYR A 45 -6.12 0.36 -12.14
N TYR A 46 -6.14 -0.76 -11.41
CA TYR A 46 -5.80 -2.06 -12.00
C TYR A 46 -6.89 -2.57 -12.94
N THR A 47 -8.18 -2.35 -12.63
CA THR A 47 -9.26 -2.70 -13.56
C THR A 47 -9.16 -1.88 -14.84
N SER A 48 -8.92 -0.55 -14.76
CA SER A 48 -8.77 0.27 -15.97
C SER A 48 -7.54 -0.11 -16.80
N ALA A 49 -6.46 -0.57 -16.19
CA ALA A 49 -5.27 -1.05 -16.90
C ALA A 49 -5.59 -2.32 -17.70
N VAL A 50 -6.28 -3.28 -17.07
CA VAL A 50 -6.68 -4.55 -17.70
C VAL A 50 -7.72 -4.33 -18.81
N VAL A 51 -8.77 -3.55 -18.56
CA VAL A 51 -9.85 -3.27 -19.53
C VAL A 51 -9.29 -2.58 -20.78
N ARG A 52 -8.27 -1.74 -20.64
CA ARG A 52 -7.61 -1.06 -21.77
C ARG A 52 -6.51 -1.89 -22.44
N GLY A 53 -6.29 -3.13 -22.00
CA GLY A 53 -5.21 -3.99 -22.49
C GLY A 53 -3.80 -3.47 -22.18
N ASN A 54 -3.66 -2.46 -21.30
CA ASN A 54 -2.38 -1.88 -20.93
C ASN A 54 -1.79 -2.63 -19.73
N PHE A 55 -1.40 -3.90 -19.95
CA PHE A 55 -0.83 -4.74 -18.90
C PHE A 55 0.50 -4.21 -18.37
N ALA A 56 1.27 -3.47 -19.17
CA ALA A 56 2.50 -2.82 -18.72
C ALA A 56 2.23 -1.79 -17.60
N ALA A 57 1.07 -1.12 -17.61
CA ALA A 57 0.70 -0.18 -16.55
C ALA A 57 0.55 -0.87 -15.18
N VAL A 58 0.18 -2.16 -15.13
CA VAL A 58 0.12 -2.91 -13.86
C VAL A 58 1.47 -2.85 -13.12
N ASN A 59 2.57 -2.92 -13.88
CA ASN A 59 3.92 -2.91 -13.34
C ASN A 59 4.38 -1.55 -12.80
N ARG A 60 3.67 -0.46 -13.11
CA ARG A 60 4.04 0.91 -12.66
C ARG A 60 4.08 1.04 -11.14
N PHE A 61 3.17 0.35 -10.45
CA PHE A 61 3.01 0.44 -9.00
C PHE A 61 3.15 -0.90 -8.28
N MET A 62 3.33 -1.97 -9.05
CA MET A 62 3.54 -3.32 -8.56
C MET A 62 4.63 -3.97 -9.42
N PRO A 63 5.90 -3.87 -9.00
CA PRO A 63 6.97 -4.60 -9.67
C PRO A 63 6.61 -6.08 -9.79
N HIS A 64 6.77 -6.66 -10.98
CA HIS A 64 6.36 -8.04 -11.29
C HIS A 64 4.85 -8.33 -11.14
N GLY A 65 3.99 -7.30 -11.21
CA GLY A 65 2.54 -7.48 -11.19
C GLY A 65 2.02 -8.26 -12.40
N TYR A 66 2.53 -7.95 -13.58
CA TYR A 66 2.28 -8.68 -14.83
C TYR A 66 3.60 -9.04 -15.53
N VAL A 67 3.75 -10.31 -15.88
CA VAL A 67 4.91 -10.81 -16.62
C VAL A 67 4.39 -11.61 -17.83
N PRO A 68 4.73 -11.24 -19.08
CA PRO A 68 4.33 -11.99 -20.27
C PRO A 68 4.79 -13.46 -20.17
N GLY A 69 3.88 -14.40 -20.47
CA GLY A 69 4.15 -15.85 -20.43
C GLY A 69 4.02 -16.51 -19.04
N ASP A 70 4.05 -15.75 -17.93
CA ASP A 70 3.89 -16.27 -16.57
C ASP A 70 2.40 -16.34 -16.15
N THR A 71 1.68 -17.32 -16.71
CA THR A 71 0.24 -17.47 -16.48
C THR A 71 -0.10 -17.66 -15.00
N ILE A 72 0.65 -18.51 -14.29
CA ILE A 72 0.38 -18.84 -12.87
C ILE A 72 0.63 -17.61 -11.99
N GLY A 73 1.75 -16.92 -12.17
CA GLY A 73 2.04 -15.71 -11.40
C GLY A 73 1.01 -14.60 -11.65
N ASN A 74 0.63 -14.39 -12.92
CA ASN A 74 -0.38 -13.40 -13.30
C ASN A 74 -1.74 -13.69 -12.66
N VAL A 75 -2.20 -14.94 -12.70
CA VAL A 75 -3.45 -15.37 -12.05
C VAL A 75 -3.35 -15.19 -10.53
N THR A 76 -2.21 -15.51 -9.93
CA THR A 76 -1.98 -15.34 -8.48
C THR A 76 -2.13 -13.87 -8.06
N VAL A 77 -1.53 -12.94 -8.82
CA VAL A 77 -1.69 -11.50 -8.57
C VAL A 77 -3.14 -11.04 -8.75
N ALA A 78 -3.81 -11.52 -9.79
CA ALA A 78 -5.22 -11.19 -10.03
C ALA A 78 -6.12 -11.67 -8.88
N VAL A 79 -5.93 -12.91 -8.43
CA VAL A 79 -6.66 -13.48 -7.28
C VAL A 79 -6.37 -12.68 -6.01
N HIS A 80 -5.11 -12.34 -5.74
CA HIS A 80 -4.75 -11.54 -4.57
C HIS A 80 -5.44 -10.16 -4.58
N LEU A 81 -5.37 -9.44 -5.70
CA LEU A 81 -5.98 -8.11 -5.84
C LEU A 81 -7.51 -8.16 -5.73
N PHE A 82 -8.15 -9.13 -6.39
CA PHE A 82 -9.60 -9.30 -6.35
C PHE A 82 -10.08 -9.69 -4.94
N ALA A 83 -9.43 -10.67 -4.30
CA ALA A 83 -9.74 -11.08 -2.94
C ALA A 83 -9.50 -9.94 -1.93
N ALA A 84 -8.48 -9.09 -2.14
CA ALA A 84 -8.23 -7.91 -1.31
C ALA A 84 -9.35 -6.86 -1.41
N VAL A 85 -9.94 -6.66 -2.60
CA VAL A 85 -11.12 -5.79 -2.75
C VAL A 85 -12.33 -6.39 -2.02
N LEU A 86 -12.62 -7.67 -2.25
CA LEU A 86 -13.76 -8.35 -1.64
C LEU A 86 -13.69 -8.38 -0.12
N ILE A 87 -12.52 -8.69 0.44
CA ILE A 87 -12.36 -8.81 1.89
C ILE A 87 -12.56 -7.45 2.57
N ILE A 88 -12.07 -6.35 2.00
CA ILE A 88 -12.23 -5.02 2.60
C ILE A 88 -13.71 -4.59 2.57
N LEU A 89 -14.39 -4.74 1.43
CA LEU A 89 -15.82 -4.41 1.29
C LEU A 89 -16.67 -5.27 2.22
N SER A 90 -16.43 -6.59 2.22
CA SER A 90 -17.19 -7.53 3.05
C SER A 90 -16.92 -7.29 4.53
N GLY A 91 -15.69 -6.98 4.93
CA GLY A 91 -15.32 -6.70 6.32
C GLY A 91 -16.00 -5.46 6.88
N ALA A 92 -16.08 -4.39 6.07
CA ALA A 92 -16.81 -3.17 6.44
C ALA A 92 -18.28 -3.45 6.70
N ILE A 93 -18.93 -4.26 5.85
CA ILE A 93 -20.35 -4.64 6.00
C ILE A 93 -20.55 -5.59 7.20
N GLN A 94 -19.63 -6.53 7.41
CA GLN A 94 -19.77 -7.60 8.41
C GLN A 94 -19.88 -7.05 9.85
N LEU A 95 -19.25 -5.92 10.12
CA LEU A 95 -19.20 -5.30 11.44
C LEU A 95 -20.32 -4.27 11.70
N ILE A 96 -21.21 -4.03 10.73
CA ILE A 96 -22.37 -3.15 10.90
C ILE A 96 -23.46 -3.87 11.72
N PRO A 97 -23.78 -3.44 12.95
CA PRO A 97 -24.76 -4.13 13.79
C PRO A 97 -26.14 -4.24 13.14
N GLN A 98 -26.55 -3.20 12.41
CA GLN A 98 -27.84 -3.13 11.73
C GLN A 98 -27.99 -4.23 10.67
N VAL A 99 -26.92 -4.59 9.97
CA VAL A 99 -26.94 -5.67 8.96
C VAL A 99 -27.21 -7.01 9.64
N ARG A 100 -26.55 -7.27 10.77
CA ARG A 100 -26.77 -8.49 11.56
C ARG A 100 -28.21 -8.59 12.09
N HIS A 101 -28.79 -7.48 12.55
CA HIS A 101 -30.13 -7.48 13.15
C HIS A 101 -31.26 -7.45 12.13
N ARG A 102 -31.13 -6.70 11.03
CA ARG A 102 -32.19 -6.52 10.02
C ARG A 102 -32.08 -7.47 8.83
N ALA A 103 -30.88 -7.94 8.49
CA ALA A 103 -30.65 -8.83 7.36
C ALA A 103 -29.73 -10.02 7.74
N PRO A 104 -30.18 -10.95 8.61
CA PRO A 104 -29.33 -12.06 9.07
C PRO A 104 -28.85 -13.01 7.96
N SER A 105 -29.62 -13.16 6.88
CA SER A 105 -29.19 -13.93 5.70
C SER A 105 -28.00 -13.27 5.01
N LEU A 106 -28.08 -11.95 4.78
CA LEU A 106 -27.00 -11.16 4.20
C LEU A 106 -25.73 -11.23 5.06
N HIS A 107 -25.86 -11.07 6.38
CA HIS A 107 -24.74 -11.20 7.31
C HIS A 107 -24.03 -12.57 7.22
N ARG A 108 -24.79 -13.66 7.08
CA ARG A 108 -24.23 -15.01 6.97
C ARG A 108 -23.51 -15.24 5.64
N TRP A 109 -24.11 -14.85 4.53
CA TRP A 109 -23.49 -14.98 3.20
C TRP A 109 -22.27 -14.07 3.03
N ASN A 110 -22.37 -12.81 3.47
CA ASN A 110 -21.24 -11.89 3.51
C ASN A 110 -20.11 -12.42 4.41
N GLY A 111 -20.45 -13.05 5.54
CA GLY A 111 -19.49 -13.72 6.40
C GLY A 111 -18.74 -14.86 5.70
N ARG A 112 -19.44 -15.71 4.92
CA ARG A 112 -18.81 -16.77 4.12
C ARG A 112 -17.87 -16.21 3.06
N LEU A 113 -18.33 -15.18 2.33
CA LEU A 113 -17.50 -14.47 1.35
C LEU A 113 -16.23 -13.92 2.01
N TYR A 114 -16.38 -13.24 3.14
CA TYR A 114 -15.27 -12.69 3.91
C TYR A 114 -14.26 -13.77 4.32
N MET A 115 -14.71 -14.93 4.80
CA MET A 115 -13.83 -16.05 5.16
C MET A 115 -13.10 -16.61 3.94
N VAL A 116 -13.80 -16.90 2.84
CA VAL A 116 -13.16 -17.44 1.62
C VAL A 116 -12.13 -16.45 1.07
N SER A 117 -12.47 -15.16 1.04
CA SER A 117 -11.52 -14.11 0.61
C SER A 117 -10.32 -14.00 1.55
N ALA A 118 -10.46 -14.22 2.86
CA ALA A 118 -9.35 -14.24 3.81
C ALA A 118 -8.33 -15.34 3.51
N PHE A 119 -8.79 -16.55 3.22
CA PHE A 119 -7.88 -17.63 2.81
C PHE A 119 -7.27 -17.36 1.43
N ALA A 120 -8.08 -16.93 0.46
CA ALA A 120 -7.60 -16.67 -0.90
C ALA A 120 -6.54 -15.56 -0.94
N VAL A 121 -6.76 -14.44 -0.26
CA VAL A 121 -5.81 -13.32 -0.24
C VAL A 121 -4.51 -13.69 0.48
N SER A 122 -4.59 -14.46 1.57
CA SER A 122 -3.42 -14.91 2.33
C SER A 122 -2.59 -15.92 1.54
N ILE A 123 -3.21 -16.95 0.96
CA ILE A 123 -2.51 -17.97 0.16
C ILE A 123 -1.86 -17.31 -1.08
N ALA A 124 -2.60 -16.49 -1.81
CA ALA A 124 -2.05 -15.78 -2.97
C ALA A 124 -0.91 -14.84 -2.57
N GLY A 125 -1.01 -14.15 -1.43
CA GLY A 125 0.05 -13.30 -0.90
C GLY A 125 1.33 -14.09 -0.54
N LEU A 126 1.19 -15.28 0.05
CA LEU A 126 2.31 -16.17 0.35
C LEU A 126 3.01 -16.66 -0.92
N LEU A 127 2.24 -17.09 -1.93
CA LEU A 127 2.78 -17.49 -3.23
C LEU A 127 3.51 -16.34 -3.92
N MET A 128 2.95 -15.13 -3.89
CA MET A 128 3.64 -13.95 -4.41
C MET A 128 4.96 -13.69 -3.69
N THR A 129 4.97 -13.80 -2.36
CA THR A 129 6.15 -13.48 -1.52
C THR A 129 7.30 -14.47 -1.76
N TRP A 130 7.00 -15.77 -1.80
CA TRP A 130 8.02 -16.82 -1.80
C TRP A 130 8.31 -17.44 -3.17
N VAL A 131 7.37 -17.37 -4.12
CA VAL A 131 7.53 -17.98 -5.46
C VAL A 131 7.80 -16.91 -6.51
N ARG A 132 6.96 -15.87 -6.57
CA ARG A 132 7.08 -14.82 -7.60
C ARG A 132 8.17 -13.78 -7.28
N GLY A 133 8.46 -13.62 -6.00
CA GLY A 133 9.36 -12.60 -5.49
C GLY A 133 8.63 -11.27 -5.27
N THR A 134 8.83 -10.70 -4.10
CA THR A 134 8.35 -9.36 -3.73
C THR A 134 9.50 -8.47 -3.31
N VAL A 135 9.26 -7.16 -3.33
CA VAL A 135 10.24 -6.19 -2.83
C VAL A 135 10.37 -6.33 -1.31
N GLY A 136 11.62 -6.33 -0.82
CA GLY A 136 11.93 -6.36 0.59
C GLY A 136 13.12 -7.25 0.95
N ASP A 137 13.34 -7.41 2.26
CA ASP A 137 14.24 -8.43 2.79
C ASP A 137 13.49 -9.60 3.42
N VAL A 138 14.26 -10.63 3.80
CA VAL A 138 13.74 -11.86 4.40
C VAL A 138 12.94 -11.57 5.68
N SER A 139 13.32 -10.56 6.47
CA SER A 139 12.60 -10.22 7.70
C SER A 139 11.19 -9.71 7.41
N GLN A 140 11.03 -8.90 6.37
CA GLN A 140 9.74 -8.41 5.89
C GLN A 140 8.89 -9.54 5.31
N HIS A 141 9.50 -10.50 4.61
CA HIS A 141 8.81 -11.68 4.09
C HIS A 141 8.31 -12.58 5.23
N ILE A 142 9.12 -12.79 6.27
CA ILE A 142 8.71 -13.53 7.48
C ILE A 142 7.57 -12.80 8.18
N GLY A 143 7.67 -11.49 8.40
CA GLY A 143 6.60 -10.71 9.04
C GLY A 143 5.28 -10.76 8.25
N SER A 144 5.34 -10.67 6.93
CA SER A 144 4.17 -10.79 6.05
C SER A 144 3.57 -12.21 6.06
N THR A 145 4.44 -13.23 6.14
CA THR A 145 4.03 -14.64 6.25
C THR A 145 3.29 -14.89 7.56
N LEU A 146 3.82 -14.39 8.67
CA LEU A 146 3.18 -14.51 9.99
C LEU A 146 1.83 -13.80 10.01
N ASN A 147 1.71 -12.62 9.39
CA ASN A 147 0.41 -11.95 9.25
C ASN A 147 -0.58 -12.79 8.44
N ALA A 148 -0.15 -13.37 7.31
CA ALA A 148 -1.02 -14.21 6.47
C ALA A 148 -1.53 -15.44 7.23
N VAL A 149 -0.66 -16.10 8.00
CA VAL A 149 -1.04 -17.23 8.88
C VAL A 149 -2.00 -16.78 9.97
N LEU A 150 -1.76 -15.62 10.59
CA LEU A 150 -2.61 -15.06 11.63
C LEU A 150 -4.02 -14.73 11.12
N ILE A 151 -4.14 -14.20 9.91
CA ILE A 151 -5.43 -13.96 9.24
C ILE A 151 -6.20 -15.29 9.11
N MET A 152 -5.56 -16.34 8.57
CA MET A 152 -6.20 -17.65 8.40
C MET A 152 -6.58 -18.28 9.75
N LEU A 153 -5.75 -18.14 10.78
CA LEU A 153 -6.05 -18.60 12.14
C LEU A 153 -7.25 -17.86 12.73
N CYS A 154 -7.28 -16.52 12.64
CA CYS A 154 -8.41 -15.73 13.13
C CYS A 154 -9.71 -16.08 12.40
N ALA A 155 -9.65 -16.34 11.08
CA ALA A 155 -10.78 -16.80 10.29
C ALA A 155 -11.29 -18.18 10.74
N ALA A 156 -10.38 -19.14 10.90
CA ALA A 156 -10.73 -20.48 11.38
C ALA A 156 -11.35 -20.44 12.78
N MET A 157 -10.78 -19.67 13.72
CA MET A 157 -11.32 -19.55 15.07
C MET A 157 -12.67 -18.83 15.09
N ALA A 158 -12.84 -17.76 14.30
CA ALA A 158 -14.13 -17.09 14.17
C ALA A 158 -15.20 -18.07 13.65
N LEU A 159 -14.89 -18.87 12.62
CA LEU A 159 -15.82 -19.86 12.09
C LEU A 159 -16.14 -20.96 13.11
N ARG A 160 -15.12 -21.52 13.77
CA ARG A 160 -15.27 -22.56 14.79
C ARG A 160 -16.24 -22.14 15.90
N PHE A 161 -16.06 -20.94 16.45
CA PHE A 161 -16.94 -20.46 17.53
C PHE A 161 -18.33 -20.06 17.04
N ALA A 162 -18.48 -19.63 15.78
CA ALA A 162 -19.80 -19.43 15.19
C ALA A 162 -20.56 -20.76 15.07
N MET A 163 -19.89 -21.83 14.63
CA MET A 163 -20.47 -23.18 14.53
C MET A 163 -20.82 -23.76 15.91
N ALA A 164 -19.97 -23.50 16.91
CA ALA A 164 -20.22 -23.87 18.31
C ALA A 164 -21.30 -23.01 18.98
N ARG A 165 -21.88 -22.02 18.28
CA ARG A 165 -22.87 -21.06 18.80
C ARG A 165 -22.38 -20.21 19.97
N ASP A 166 -21.07 -20.12 20.19
CA ASP A 166 -20.45 -19.16 21.11
C ASP A 166 -20.22 -17.82 20.40
N PHE A 167 -21.27 -17.02 20.36
CA PHE A 167 -21.26 -15.74 19.64
C PHE A 167 -20.40 -14.67 20.31
N GLN A 168 -20.16 -14.78 21.63
CA GLN A 168 -19.29 -13.83 22.32
C GLN A 168 -17.85 -14.04 21.90
N THR A 169 -17.36 -15.28 21.95
CA THR A 169 -16.00 -15.61 21.52
C THR A 169 -15.83 -15.46 20.01
N HIS A 170 -16.84 -15.84 19.21
CA HIS A 170 -16.87 -15.56 17.77
C HIS A 170 -16.62 -14.07 17.48
N ARG A 171 -17.34 -13.16 18.15
CA ARG A 171 -17.21 -11.71 17.92
C ARG A 171 -15.79 -11.23 18.22
N ARG A 172 -15.16 -11.74 19.28
CA ARG A 172 -13.77 -11.41 19.63
C ARG A 172 -12.79 -11.84 18.55
N TRP A 173 -12.98 -13.01 17.94
CA TRP A 173 -12.14 -13.48 16.83
C TRP A 173 -12.45 -12.77 15.51
N ALA A 174 -13.71 -12.42 15.25
CA ALA A 174 -14.10 -11.63 14.08
C ALA A 174 -13.46 -10.24 14.09
N LEU A 175 -13.36 -9.59 15.26
CA LEU A 175 -12.64 -8.31 15.40
C LEU A 175 -11.13 -8.48 15.18
N ARG A 176 -10.52 -9.56 15.67
CA ARG A 176 -9.10 -9.87 15.42
C ARG A 176 -8.84 -10.08 13.93
N LEU A 177 -9.71 -10.83 13.25
CA LEU A 177 -9.64 -11.03 11.81
C LEU A 177 -9.69 -9.70 11.05
N PHE A 178 -10.66 -8.83 11.38
CA PHE A 178 -10.78 -7.51 10.75
C PHE A 178 -9.51 -6.68 10.86
N LEU A 179 -8.87 -6.66 12.03
CA LEU A 179 -7.62 -5.94 12.25
C LEU A 179 -6.42 -6.58 11.56
N ALA A 180 -6.28 -7.91 11.61
CA ALA A 180 -5.17 -8.64 10.99
C ALA A 180 -5.18 -8.49 9.46
N VAL A 181 -6.36 -8.56 8.84
CA VAL A 181 -6.55 -8.29 7.40
C VAL A 181 -6.08 -6.88 7.03
N GLY A 182 -6.24 -5.92 7.94
CA GLY A 182 -5.79 -4.54 7.77
C GLY A 182 -4.28 -4.33 7.76
N GLY A 183 -3.45 -5.35 8.05
CA GLY A 183 -1.99 -5.19 8.21
C GLY A 183 -1.31 -4.44 7.06
N VAL A 184 -1.53 -4.85 5.81
CA VAL A 184 -0.92 -4.18 4.64
C VAL A 184 -1.44 -2.74 4.45
N TRP A 185 -2.66 -2.45 4.90
CA TRP A 185 -3.20 -1.09 4.89
C TRP A 185 -2.55 -0.22 5.97
N PHE A 186 -2.33 -0.76 7.18
CA PHE A 186 -1.59 -0.09 8.25
C PHE A 186 -0.12 0.20 7.88
N ILE A 187 0.55 -0.69 7.13
CA ILE A 187 1.89 -0.42 6.60
C ILE A 187 1.89 0.87 5.76
N ARG A 188 0.93 1.04 4.85
CA ARG A 188 0.87 2.22 3.98
C ARG A 188 0.62 3.51 4.78
N ILE A 189 -0.26 3.46 5.77
CA ILE A 189 -0.54 4.61 6.64
C ILE A 189 0.67 4.95 7.49
N GLY A 190 1.30 3.96 8.13
CA GLY A 190 2.48 4.18 8.95
C GLY A 190 3.67 4.70 8.14
N LEU A 191 3.87 4.18 6.93
CA LEU A 191 4.90 4.65 6.02
C LEU A 191 4.63 6.10 5.60
N ALA A 192 3.41 6.44 5.15
CA ALA A 192 3.06 7.81 4.78
C ALA A 192 3.19 8.79 5.95
N LEU A 193 2.77 8.38 7.15
CA LEU A 193 2.91 9.18 8.36
C LEU A 193 4.40 9.42 8.68
N SER A 194 5.26 8.41 8.54
CA SER A 194 6.70 8.57 8.75
C SER A 194 7.34 9.55 7.77
N PHE A 195 6.91 9.53 6.50
CA PHE A 195 7.40 10.46 5.49
C PHE A 195 7.05 11.91 5.86
N LEU A 196 5.85 12.14 6.40
CA LEU A 196 5.42 13.46 6.84
C LEU A 196 6.23 13.94 8.06
N ILE A 197 6.43 13.07 9.05
CA ILE A 197 7.13 13.40 10.30
C ILE A 197 8.63 13.65 10.04
N PHE A 198 9.29 12.75 9.32
CA PHE A 198 10.74 12.79 9.12
C PHE A 198 11.17 13.50 7.82
N LYS A 199 10.21 14.01 7.04
CA LYS A 199 10.44 14.70 5.75
C LYS A 199 11.26 13.87 4.75
N GLY A 200 11.07 12.55 4.75
CA GLY A 200 11.81 11.61 3.89
C GLY A 200 11.77 10.17 4.41
N PRO A 201 12.45 9.23 3.71
CA PRO A 201 12.59 7.85 4.18
C PRO A 201 13.26 7.83 5.56
N PHE A 202 12.77 7.01 6.49
CA PHE A 202 13.31 6.94 7.85
C PHE A 202 13.65 5.51 8.21
N GLY A 203 14.92 5.21 8.52
CA GLY A 203 15.36 3.87 8.94
C GLY A 203 15.20 2.79 7.86
N PHE A 204 15.13 3.16 6.58
CA PHE A 204 15.18 2.25 5.44
C PHE A 204 15.74 2.94 4.20
N ASP A 205 16.26 2.13 3.28
CA ASP A 205 16.72 2.54 1.96
C ASP A 205 15.54 2.52 0.97
N PRO A 206 15.17 3.66 0.36
CA PRO A 206 14.04 3.72 -0.57
C PRO A 206 14.26 2.96 -1.89
N THR A 207 15.52 2.66 -2.26
CA THR A 207 15.84 1.98 -3.52
C THR A 207 15.66 0.47 -3.38
N THR A 208 16.32 -0.12 -2.37
CA THR A 208 16.21 -1.55 -2.07
C THR A 208 14.96 -1.90 -1.27
N PHE A 209 14.32 -0.90 -0.66
CA PHE A 209 13.18 -1.03 0.23
C PHE A 209 13.45 -1.99 1.41
N ARG A 210 14.64 -1.83 2.00
CA ARG A 210 15.14 -2.63 3.13
C ARG A 210 15.54 -1.73 4.29
N GLY A 211 15.34 -2.20 5.52
CA GLY A 211 15.87 -1.54 6.70
C GLY A 211 15.04 -1.77 7.96
N PRO A 212 15.62 -1.48 9.13
CA PRO A 212 15.03 -1.80 10.43
C PRO A 212 13.65 -1.18 10.66
N PHE A 213 13.38 0.00 10.11
CA PHE A 213 12.06 0.63 10.24
C PHE A 213 10.98 -0.14 9.46
N LEU A 214 11.28 -0.63 8.26
CA LEU A 214 10.31 -1.40 7.48
C LEU A 214 10.06 -2.77 8.12
N THR A 215 11.10 -3.43 8.64
CA THR A 215 10.95 -4.63 9.46
C THR A 215 10.01 -4.37 10.64
N PHE A 216 10.31 -3.35 11.46
CA PHE A 216 9.45 -2.95 12.57
C PHE A 216 8.00 -2.71 12.13
N LEU A 217 7.82 -1.93 11.05
CA LEU A 217 6.51 -1.53 10.57
C LEU A 217 5.68 -2.73 10.10
N VAL A 218 6.28 -3.71 9.42
CA VAL A 218 5.59 -4.95 9.00
C VAL A 218 5.00 -5.68 10.21
N PHE A 219 5.78 -5.91 11.26
CA PHE A 219 5.29 -6.58 12.48
C PHE A 219 4.28 -5.73 13.25
N ALA A 220 4.58 -4.43 13.44
CA ALA A 220 3.70 -3.51 14.15
C ALA A 220 2.33 -3.35 13.47
N SER A 221 2.27 -3.49 12.14
CA SER A 221 1.06 -3.27 11.35
C SER A 221 -0.14 -4.15 11.73
N TYR A 222 0.10 -5.33 12.30
CA TYR A 222 -0.95 -6.22 12.80
C TYR A 222 -0.85 -6.46 14.30
N LEU A 223 0.34 -6.50 14.88
CA LEU A 223 0.50 -6.71 16.33
C LEU A 223 0.01 -5.52 17.17
N ALA A 224 0.30 -4.28 16.75
CA ALA A 224 -0.11 -3.11 17.51
C ALA A 224 -1.65 -2.93 17.53
N PRO A 225 -2.38 -3.02 16.39
CA PRO A 225 -3.84 -3.00 16.41
C PRO A 225 -4.45 -4.14 17.24
N LEU A 226 -3.88 -5.35 17.18
CA LEU A 226 -4.36 -6.47 18.00
C LEU A 226 -4.11 -6.27 19.49
N GLY A 227 -2.96 -5.69 19.86
CA GLY A 227 -2.67 -5.30 21.24
C GLY A 227 -3.64 -4.23 21.76
N VAL A 228 -3.92 -3.21 20.94
CA VAL A 228 -4.92 -2.18 21.26
C VAL A 228 -6.32 -2.80 21.40
N LEU A 229 -6.69 -3.75 20.56
CA LEU A 229 -7.96 -4.48 20.69
C LEU A 229 -8.04 -5.27 22.00
N GLU A 230 -6.96 -5.93 22.41
CA GLU A 230 -6.93 -6.67 23.67
C GLU A 230 -7.07 -5.73 24.88
N LEU A 231 -6.37 -4.59 24.86
CA LEU A 231 -6.54 -3.54 25.88
C LEU A 231 -7.97 -2.98 25.90
N TYR A 232 -8.57 -2.78 24.72
CA TYR A 232 -9.95 -2.33 24.59
C TYR A 232 -10.95 -3.31 25.22
N LEU A 233 -10.82 -4.61 24.92
CA LEU A 233 -11.69 -5.64 25.49
C LEU A 233 -11.54 -5.72 27.01
N ARG A 234 -10.31 -5.63 27.52
CA ARG A 234 -10.05 -5.58 28.97
C ARG A 234 -10.64 -4.33 29.62
N ALA A 235 -10.55 -3.18 28.95
CA ALA A 235 -11.13 -1.93 29.43
C ALA A 235 -12.67 -2.01 29.53
N GLN A 236 -13.32 -2.73 28.61
CA GLN A 236 -14.77 -2.95 28.67
C GLN A 236 -15.18 -3.89 29.80
N GLU A 237 -14.38 -4.91 30.13
CA GLU A 237 -14.79 -5.97 31.05
C GLU A 237 -14.38 -5.71 32.51
N ARG A 238 -13.22 -5.09 32.73
CA ARG A 238 -12.54 -5.13 34.03
C ARG A 238 -12.09 -3.77 34.56
N SER A 239 -12.21 -2.69 33.78
CA SER A 239 -11.68 -1.37 34.17
C SER A 239 -12.72 -0.49 34.86
N ARG A 240 -12.23 0.30 35.83
CA ARG A 240 -12.95 1.42 36.43
C ARG A 240 -13.13 2.57 35.40
N ALA A 241 -13.97 3.58 35.70
CA ALA A 241 -14.18 4.75 34.83
C ALA A 241 -12.89 5.35 34.25
N SER A 242 -11.85 5.53 35.09
CA SER A 242 -10.56 6.09 34.67
C SER A 242 -9.84 5.26 33.61
N GLY A 243 -9.86 3.92 33.72
CA GLY A 243 -9.26 3.03 32.72
C GLY A 243 -10.02 3.07 31.39
N ARG A 244 -11.35 3.13 31.43
CA ARG A 244 -12.19 3.32 30.23
C ARG A 244 -11.93 4.67 29.56
N MET A 245 -11.76 5.73 30.35
CA MET A 245 -11.42 7.07 29.85
C MET A 245 -10.03 7.13 29.23
N ALA A 246 -9.04 6.51 29.87
CA ALA A 246 -7.67 6.41 29.33
C ALA A 246 -7.65 5.65 27.99
N MET A 247 -8.39 4.53 27.91
CA MET A 247 -8.54 3.79 26.65
C MET A 247 -9.23 4.63 25.57
N ALA A 248 -10.28 5.38 25.93
CA ALA A 248 -10.97 6.28 25.00
C ALA A 248 -10.04 7.36 24.46
N ALA A 249 -9.27 8.03 25.33
CA ALA A 249 -8.28 9.03 24.95
C ALA A 249 -7.18 8.44 24.04
N GLY A 250 -6.68 7.24 24.38
CA GLY A 250 -5.72 6.52 23.55
C GLY A 250 -6.27 6.20 22.15
N LEU A 251 -7.51 5.72 22.06
CA LEU A 251 -8.17 5.49 20.77
C LEU A 251 -8.35 6.78 19.96
N LEU A 252 -8.67 7.90 20.60
CA LEU A 252 -8.78 9.20 19.91
C LEU A 252 -7.42 9.64 19.35
N ALA A 253 -6.35 9.54 20.15
CA ALA A 253 -4.99 9.86 19.69
C ALA A 253 -4.56 8.99 18.50
N LEU A 254 -4.81 7.67 18.58
CA LEU A 254 -4.56 6.75 17.47
C LEU A 254 -5.41 7.05 16.25
N THR A 255 -6.66 7.49 16.44
CA THR A 255 -7.56 7.87 15.34
C THR A 255 -7.06 9.12 14.63
N LEU A 256 -6.56 10.13 15.37
CA LEU A 256 -5.95 11.33 14.79
C LEU A 256 -4.69 10.99 14.01
N ALA A 257 -3.78 10.19 14.59
CA ALA A 257 -2.57 9.73 13.91
C ALA A 257 -2.90 8.95 12.63
N MET A 258 -3.90 8.06 12.69
CA MET A 258 -4.41 7.33 11.54
C MET A 258 -5.02 8.27 10.50
N GLY A 259 -5.77 9.30 10.90
CA GLY A 259 -6.34 10.29 9.98
C GLY A 259 -5.27 11.10 9.24
N VAL A 260 -4.22 11.55 9.94
CA VAL A 260 -3.08 12.25 9.33
C VAL A 260 -2.33 11.32 8.36
N GLY A 261 -2.01 10.10 8.79
CA GLY A 261 -1.36 9.10 7.94
C GLY A 261 -2.21 8.70 6.73
N LEU A 262 -3.54 8.63 6.90
CA LEU A 262 -4.50 8.37 5.84
C LEU A 262 -4.52 9.49 4.80
N PHE A 263 -4.55 10.75 5.24
CA PHE A 263 -4.46 11.90 4.34
C PHE A 263 -3.14 11.87 3.55
N ALA A 264 -2.01 11.66 4.24
CA ALA A 264 -0.70 11.56 3.61
C ALA A 264 -0.65 10.40 2.59
N ALA A 265 -1.14 9.21 2.95
CA ALA A 265 -1.19 8.04 2.06
C ALA A 265 -2.11 8.29 0.86
N THR A 266 -3.24 8.96 1.07
CA THR A 266 -4.17 9.32 0.00
C THR A 266 -3.50 10.21 -1.02
N MET A 267 -2.85 11.29 -0.57
CA MET A 267 -2.19 12.24 -1.45
C MET A 267 -0.95 11.66 -2.14
N ALA A 268 -0.12 10.92 -1.40
CA ALA A 268 1.13 10.38 -1.91
C ALA A 268 0.95 9.14 -2.79
N PHE A 269 0.02 8.25 -2.43
CA PHE A 269 -0.10 6.94 -3.08
C PHE A 269 -1.37 6.82 -3.93
N TRP A 270 -2.52 7.25 -3.43
CA TRP A 270 -3.80 6.87 -4.05
C TRP A 270 -4.30 7.88 -5.09
N VAL A 271 -4.19 9.19 -4.84
CA VAL A 271 -4.53 10.23 -5.82
C VAL A 271 -3.78 10.06 -7.14
N PRO A 272 -2.45 9.80 -7.16
CA PRO A 272 -1.74 9.54 -8.41
C PRO A 272 -2.27 8.32 -9.17
N ARG A 273 -2.70 7.27 -8.46
CA ARG A 273 -3.30 6.07 -9.06
C ARG A 273 -4.69 6.34 -9.63
N ILE A 274 -5.53 7.07 -8.90
CA ILE A 274 -6.85 7.49 -9.37
C ILE A 274 -6.69 8.37 -10.62
N LYS A 275 -5.83 9.38 -10.59
CA LYS A 275 -5.56 10.23 -11.76
C LYS A 275 -5.11 9.41 -12.96
N ALA A 276 -4.20 8.46 -12.77
CA ALA A 276 -3.74 7.58 -13.84
C ALA A 276 -4.84 6.62 -14.34
N ALA A 277 -5.75 6.19 -13.47
CA ALA A 277 -6.88 5.34 -13.84
C ALA A 277 -7.83 6.06 -14.79
N TYR A 278 -8.12 7.34 -14.53
CA TYR A 278 -9.03 8.15 -15.34
C TYR A 278 -8.34 8.97 -16.44
N ASP A 279 -7.01 8.82 -16.61
CA ASP A 279 -6.31 9.41 -17.75
C ASP A 279 -6.68 8.63 -19.02
N GLY A 280 -7.49 9.23 -19.89
CA GLY A 280 -7.95 8.63 -21.15
C GLY A 280 -6.88 8.62 -22.25
N ARG A 281 -5.73 9.26 -22.02
CA ARG A 281 -4.66 9.38 -23.01
C ARG A 281 -3.93 8.05 -23.19
N LYS A 282 -3.45 7.80 -24.41
CA LYS A 282 -2.64 6.63 -24.75
C LYS A 282 -1.27 6.73 -24.07
N SER A 283 -0.73 5.62 -23.59
CA SER A 283 0.63 5.58 -23.03
C SER A 283 1.66 5.89 -24.12
N ILE A 284 2.48 6.93 -23.94
CA ILE A 284 3.60 7.19 -24.85
C ILE A 284 4.62 6.05 -24.75
N ALA A 285 4.85 5.53 -23.54
CA ALA A 285 5.79 4.42 -23.31
C ALA A 285 5.42 3.17 -24.14
N ALA A 286 4.13 2.83 -24.21
CA ALA A 286 3.67 1.70 -25.03
C ALA A 286 3.92 1.93 -26.53
N ALA A 287 3.65 3.14 -27.03
CA ALA A 287 3.91 3.48 -28.43
C ALA A 287 5.41 3.42 -28.77
N LEU A 288 6.26 3.99 -27.89
CA LEU A 288 7.70 3.97 -28.06
C LEU A 288 8.27 2.56 -27.97
N SER A 289 7.78 1.74 -27.04
CA SER A 289 8.24 0.34 -26.88
C SER A 289 8.05 -0.47 -28.17
N GLY A 290 6.92 -0.31 -28.85
CA GLY A 290 6.69 -0.96 -30.15
C GLY A 290 7.64 -0.47 -31.25
N THR A 291 7.97 0.82 -31.25
CA THR A 291 8.96 1.37 -32.18
C THR A 291 10.38 0.92 -31.86
N ILE A 292 10.76 0.85 -30.58
CA ILE A 292 12.08 0.33 -30.17
C ILE A 292 12.26 -1.10 -30.68
N ALA A 293 11.26 -1.95 -30.48
CA ALA A 293 11.31 -3.36 -30.87
C ALA A 293 11.38 -3.59 -32.39
N SER A 294 10.86 -2.65 -33.21
CA SER A 294 10.76 -2.81 -34.66
C SER A 294 11.77 -1.99 -35.46
N ARG A 295 12.14 -0.81 -34.96
CA ARG A 295 12.91 0.22 -35.68
C ARG A 295 14.06 0.83 -34.85
N GLY A 296 14.20 0.43 -33.59
CA GLY A 296 15.27 0.89 -32.70
C GLY A 296 14.94 2.16 -31.91
N VAL A 297 15.81 2.49 -30.95
CA VAL A 297 15.57 3.55 -29.96
C VAL A 297 15.61 4.96 -30.51
N GLU A 298 16.43 5.25 -31.52
CA GLU A 298 16.50 6.60 -32.10
C GLU A 298 15.21 6.97 -32.85
N GLU A 299 14.61 6.01 -33.58
CA GLU A 299 13.31 6.20 -34.21
C GLU A 299 12.20 6.39 -33.16
N ALA A 300 12.31 5.75 -32.00
CA ALA A 300 11.38 5.99 -30.90
C ALA A 300 11.56 7.38 -30.29
N VAL A 301 12.79 7.88 -30.16
CA VAL A 301 13.06 9.26 -29.72
C VAL A 301 12.44 10.27 -30.70
N LYS A 302 12.63 10.06 -32.02
CA LYS A 302 11.98 10.88 -33.04
C LYS A 302 10.46 10.84 -32.93
N GLN A 303 9.89 9.64 -32.84
CA GLN A 303 8.44 9.44 -32.66
C GLN A 303 7.91 10.16 -31.41
N TYR A 304 8.65 10.18 -30.30
CA TYR A 304 8.26 10.92 -29.10
C TYR A 304 8.08 12.41 -29.39
N HIS A 305 9.05 13.03 -30.09
CA HIS A 305 8.98 14.45 -30.43
C HIS A 305 7.84 14.74 -31.40
N ASP A 306 7.66 13.91 -32.43
CA ASP A 306 6.57 14.03 -33.41
C ASP A 306 5.21 13.94 -32.74
N LEU A 307 4.99 12.93 -31.87
CA LEU A 307 3.73 12.77 -31.15
C LEU A 307 3.49 13.88 -30.14
N LYS A 308 4.55 14.40 -29.50
CA LYS A 308 4.42 15.50 -28.54
C LYS A 308 4.00 16.80 -29.20
N ALA A 309 4.48 17.04 -30.42
CA ALA A 309 4.08 18.20 -31.23
C ALA A 309 2.67 18.00 -31.84
N ALA A 310 2.40 16.85 -32.43
CA ALA A 310 1.18 16.62 -33.21
C ALA A 310 -0.04 16.22 -32.36
N ALA A 311 0.17 15.55 -31.23
CA ALA A 311 -0.91 14.92 -30.47
C ALA A 311 -0.73 14.98 -28.93
N PRO A 312 -0.42 16.16 -28.34
CA PRO A 312 -0.15 16.30 -26.90
C PRO A 312 -1.35 15.93 -26.00
N ALA A 313 -2.58 16.06 -26.51
CA ALA A 313 -3.80 15.67 -25.80
C ALA A 313 -4.16 14.18 -25.97
N THR A 314 -3.56 13.49 -26.95
CA THR A 314 -3.86 12.08 -27.25
C THR A 314 -2.97 11.13 -26.46
N TYR A 315 -1.71 11.51 -26.24
CA TYR A 315 -0.73 10.69 -25.54
C TYR A 315 -0.36 11.28 -24.17
N ASN A 316 -0.11 10.41 -23.19
CA ASN A 316 0.39 10.80 -21.89
C ASN A 316 1.90 10.95 -21.96
N PHE A 317 2.39 12.19 -21.85
CA PHE A 317 3.82 12.50 -21.89
C PHE A 317 4.49 12.58 -20.52
N ASP A 318 3.78 12.30 -19.42
CA ASP A 318 4.30 12.36 -18.04
C ASP A 318 5.66 11.67 -17.89
N GLU A 319 6.59 12.29 -17.16
CA GLU A 319 7.96 11.79 -16.89
C GLU A 319 7.99 10.30 -16.52
N ARG A 320 6.98 9.86 -15.77
CA ARG A 320 6.88 8.48 -15.29
C ARG A 320 6.68 7.46 -16.42
N GLU A 321 6.14 7.87 -17.57
CA GLU A 321 6.00 7.00 -18.75
C GLU A 321 7.38 6.65 -19.31
N LEU A 322 8.23 7.65 -19.57
CA LEU A 322 9.60 7.43 -20.03
C LEU A 322 10.42 6.68 -18.98
N ASN A 323 10.26 7.03 -17.70
CA ASN A 323 10.93 6.33 -16.60
C ASN A 323 10.56 4.83 -16.55
N SER A 324 9.27 4.51 -16.66
CA SER A 324 8.79 3.11 -16.67
C SER A 324 9.31 2.33 -17.89
N LEU A 325 9.40 2.98 -19.05
CA LEU A 325 9.99 2.39 -20.26
C LEU A 325 11.48 2.08 -20.05
N GLY A 326 12.25 3.03 -19.52
CA GLY A 326 13.68 2.85 -19.22
C GLY A 326 13.95 1.64 -18.31
N TYR A 327 13.22 1.52 -17.20
CA TYR A 327 13.37 0.34 -16.32
C TYR A 327 12.88 -0.97 -16.97
N THR A 328 11.93 -0.91 -17.90
CA THR A 328 11.51 -2.09 -18.67
C THR A 328 12.66 -2.57 -19.57
N LEU A 329 13.37 -1.65 -20.21
CA LEU A 329 14.54 -1.95 -21.03
C LEU A 329 15.71 -2.48 -20.20
N ILE A 330 15.97 -1.93 -18.99
CA ILE A 330 16.97 -2.49 -18.05
C ILE A 330 16.66 -3.96 -17.75
N ARG A 331 15.41 -4.28 -17.39
CA ARG A 331 15.01 -5.68 -17.13
C ARG A 331 15.14 -6.57 -18.36
N GLY A 332 14.91 -6.01 -19.55
CA GLY A 332 15.17 -6.67 -20.83
C GLY A 332 16.65 -6.79 -21.20
N LYS A 333 17.58 -6.35 -20.33
CA LYS A 333 19.03 -6.24 -20.59
C LYS A 333 19.40 -5.35 -21.78
N GLN A 334 18.47 -4.48 -22.21
CA GLN A 334 18.68 -3.49 -23.27
C GLN A 334 19.24 -2.20 -22.66
N LEU A 335 20.44 -2.27 -22.08
CA LEU A 335 21.01 -1.19 -21.26
C LEU A 335 21.25 0.10 -22.05
N LYS A 336 21.77 0.00 -23.27
CA LYS A 336 22.00 1.16 -24.14
C LYS A 336 20.69 1.88 -24.52
N ASP A 337 19.65 1.12 -24.86
CA ASP A 337 18.33 1.68 -25.15
C ASP A 337 17.73 2.34 -23.89
N ALA A 338 17.90 1.72 -22.73
CA ALA A 338 17.45 2.28 -21.45
C ALA A 338 18.13 3.63 -21.17
N VAL A 339 19.46 3.70 -21.26
CA VAL A 339 20.23 4.95 -21.10
C VAL A 339 19.68 6.03 -22.04
N ARG A 340 19.44 5.70 -23.32
CA ARG A 340 18.93 6.66 -24.30
C ARG A 340 17.53 7.18 -23.96
N ILE A 341 16.63 6.32 -23.49
CA ILE A 341 15.29 6.72 -23.03
C ILE A 341 15.35 7.57 -21.75
N PHE A 342 16.27 7.27 -20.82
CA PHE A 342 16.48 8.12 -19.64
C PHE A 342 17.09 9.48 -19.99
N GLN A 343 17.98 9.56 -20.99
CA GLN A 343 18.45 10.83 -21.53
C GLN A 343 17.30 11.64 -22.12
N LEU A 344 16.41 11.02 -22.91
CA LEU A 344 15.19 11.68 -23.40
C LEU A 344 14.32 12.19 -22.24
N ASN A 345 14.23 11.41 -21.15
CA ASN A 345 13.48 11.83 -19.97
C ASN A 345 14.08 13.07 -19.31
N VAL A 346 15.40 13.12 -19.13
CA VAL A 346 16.12 14.30 -18.62
C VAL A 346 15.93 15.50 -19.55
N GLN A 347 15.96 15.30 -20.88
CA GLN A 347 15.72 16.37 -21.85
C GLN A 347 14.29 16.94 -21.74
N ALA A 348 13.30 16.07 -21.57
CA ALA A 348 11.91 16.48 -21.41
C ALA A 348 11.60 17.08 -20.03
N TYR A 349 12.35 16.68 -19.00
CA TYR A 349 12.14 17.03 -17.59
C TYR A 349 13.45 17.49 -16.91
N PRO A 350 14.06 18.60 -17.36
CA PRO A 350 15.41 19.01 -16.94
C PRO A 350 15.53 19.48 -15.48
N ARG A 351 14.41 19.60 -14.77
CA ARG A 351 14.36 19.94 -13.33
C ARG A 351 14.01 18.75 -12.45
N SER A 352 13.86 17.55 -13.01
CA SER A 352 13.48 16.37 -12.25
C SER A 352 14.71 15.68 -11.67
N SER A 353 14.87 15.78 -10.34
CA SER A 353 15.88 15.00 -9.61
C SER A 353 15.74 13.50 -9.89
N ASN A 354 14.51 13.00 -9.99
CA ASN A 354 14.21 11.60 -10.26
C ASN A 354 14.66 11.15 -11.66
N ALA A 355 14.49 11.98 -12.70
CA ALA A 355 14.97 11.65 -14.04
C ALA A 355 16.51 11.52 -14.09
N TYR A 356 17.23 12.40 -13.39
CA TYR A 356 18.69 12.31 -13.27
C TYR A 356 19.13 11.09 -12.45
N ASP A 357 18.41 10.76 -11.38
CA ASP A 357 18.67 9.59 -10.54
C ASP A 357 18.52 8.29 -11.34
N SER A 358 17.41 8.11 -12.05
CA SER A 358 17.20 6.95 -12.91
C SER A 358 18.18 6.86 -14.08
N LEU A 359 18.60 8.01 -14.65
CA LEU A 359 19.66 8.02 -15.67
C LEU A 359 21.02 7.57 -15.08
N ALA A 360 21.32 7.99 -13.85
CA ALA A 360 22.53 7.56 -13.15
C ALA A 360 22.53 6.05 -12.88
N GLU A 361 21.39 5.48 -12.47
CA GLU A 361 21.22 4.03 -12.31
C GLU A 361 21.42 3.28 -13.63
N ALA A 362 20.88 3.79 -14.74
CA ALA A 362 21.07 3.16 -16.04
C ALA A 362 22.55 3.18 -16.48
N PHE A 363 23.27 4.27 -16.25
CA PHE A 363 24.71 4.34 -16.49
C PHE A 363 25.50 3.39 -15.59
N MET A 364 25.07 3.23 -14.33
CA MET A 364 25.66 2.24 -13.42
C MET A 364 25.53 0.83 -13.95
N ASP A 365 24.33 0.44 -14.39
CA ASP A 365 24.07 -0.89 -14.93
C ASP A 365 24.81 -1.12 -16.26
N ASP A 366 24.97 -0.07 -17.08
CA ASP A 366 25.75 -0.08 -18.33
C ASP A 366 27.27 -0.03 -18.09
N GLY A 367 27.73 0.19 -16.85
CA GLY A 367 29.14 0.22 -16.45
C GLY A 367 29.83 1.58 -16.54
N ASP A 368 29.15 2.64 -16.98
CA ASP A 368 29.67 4.01 -17.07
C ASP A 368 29.57 4.76 -15.73
N LYS A 369 30.47 4.40 -14.81
CA LYS A 369 30.55 5.03 -13.48
C LYS A 369 30.77 6.55 -13.53
N PRO A 370 31.63 7.12 -14.42
CA PRO A 370 31.79 8.57 -14.52
C PRO A 370 30.48 9.30 -14.80
N GLN A 371 29.69 8.83 -15.77
CA GLN A 371 28.40 9.43 -16.07
C GLN A 371 27.38 9.23 -14.95
N ALA A 372 27.38 8.06 -14.30
CA ALA A 372 26.53 7.83 -13.13
C ALA A 372 26.80 8.85 -12.02
N ILE A 373 28.07 9.06 -11.66
CA ILE A 373 28.49 10.03 -10.63
C ILE A 373 28.02 11.45 -10.98
N ALA A 374 28.18 11.88 -12.23
CA ALA A 374 27.76 13.19 -12.68
C ALA A 374 26.23 13.38 -12.53
N ASN A 375 25.45 12.38 -12.91
CA ASN A 375 24.00 12.43 -12.83
C ASN A 375 23.48 12.33 -11.38
N TYR A 376 24.07 11.51 -10.51
CA TYR A 376 23.72 11.49 -9.07
C TYR A 376 24.01 12.84 -8.40
N ARG A 377 25.14 13.48 -8.72
CA ARG A 377 25.43 14.84 -8.23
C ARG A 377 24.38 15.85 -8.70
N LYS A 378 23.94 15.75 -9.94
CA LYS A 378 22.89 16.63 -10.47
C LYS A 378 21.53 16.37 -9.80
N ALA A 379 21.17 15.11 -9.56
CA ALA A 379 19.98 14.73 -8.83
C ALA A 379 19.97 15.34 -7.41
N LEU A 380 21.11 15.31 -6.70
CA LEU A 380 21.29 15.93 -5.38
C LEU A 380 21.28 17.46 -5.42
N GLN A 381 21.80 18.07 -6.48
CA GLN A 381 21.71 19.52 -6.66
C GLN A 381 20.24 19.97 -6.79
N LEU A 382 19.42 19.20 -7.51
CA LEU A 382 17.99 19.48 -7.69
C LEU A 382 17.14 19.12 -6.48
N ASN A 383 17.52 18.08 -5.74
CA ASN A 383 16.87 17.67 -4.51
C ASN A 383 17.93 17.17 -3.50
N PRO A 384 18.39 18.05 -2.59
CA PRO A 384 19.38 17.68 -1.57
C PRO A 384 18.92 16.54 -0.64
N ASN A 385 17.62 16.28 -0.57
CA ASN A 385 17.04 15.20 0.24
C ASN A 385 16.91 13.87 -0.53
N ASN A 386 17.41 13.77 -1.77
CA ASN A 386 17.45 12.50 -2.50
C ASN A 386 18.49 11.56 -1.88
N ARG A 387 18.06 10.82 -0.84
CA ARG A 387 18.91 9.88 -0.12
C ARG A 387 19.41 8.73 -0.99
N GLY A 388 18.65 8.30 -2.00
CA GLY A 388 19.06 7.25 -2.94
C GLY A 388 20.31 7.67 -3.70
N ALA A 389 20.23 8.83 -4.36
CA ALA A 389 21.38 9.43 -5.03
C ALA A 389 22.58 9.67 -4.09
N ALA A 390 22.34 10.11 -2.85
CA ALA A 390 23.41 10.31 -1.85
C ALA A 390 24.11 8.99 -1.46
N LEU A 391 23.34 7.91 -1.25
CA LEU A 391 23.85 6.59 -0.90
C LEU A 391 24.65 6.00 -2.07
N SER A 392 24.09 6.04 -3.29
CA SER A 392 24.77 5.54 -4.50
C SER A 392 26.06 6.30 -4.78
N LEU A 393 26.03 7.63 -4.67
CA LEU A 393 27.23 8.46 -4.83
C LEU A 393 28.30 8.10 -3.78
N ARG A 394 27.92 7.96 -2.51
CA ARG A 394 28.84 7.54 -1.44
C ARG A 394 29.46 6.17 -1.71
N LYS A 395 28.70 5.21 -2.25
CA LYS A 395 29.21 3.88 -2.62
C LYS A 395 30.20 3.96 -3.79
N LEU A 396 30.02 4.92 -4.69
CA LEU A 396 30.85 5.09 -5.89
C LEU A 396 32.11 5.91 -5.68
N THR A 397 32.09 6.85 -4.74
CA THR A 397 33.21 7.76 -4.48
C THR A 397 33.82 7.58 -3.10
N GLY A 398 33.31 6.64 -2.30
CA GLY A 398 33.88 6.26 -1.02
C GLY A 398 35.21 5.52 -1.21
N PRO A 399 36.13 5.64 -0.23
CA PRO A 399 37.42 4.94 -0.26
C PRO A 399 37.29 3.41 -0.20
#